data_AF-A0A497J924-F1
#
_entry.id   AF-A0A497J924-F1
#
_cell.length_a   1.000
_cell.length_b   1.000
_cell.length_c   1.000
_cell.angle_alpha   90.00
_cell.angle_beta   90.00
_cell.angle_gamma   90.00
#
_symmetry.space_group_name_H-M   'P 1'
#
loop_
_entity.id
_entity.type
_entity.pdbx_description
1 polymer ?
#
loop_
_entity_poly.entity_id
_entity_poly.type
_entity_poly.pdbx_seq_one_letter_code
_entity_poly.pdbx_strand_id
1 'polypeptide(L)'
;MTKTKRWTSKRDVLKVLPERKPESHKGDFGRLLIVGGGSHYVGAPALVGLAALRSGADLVIVAAPEKTAWAVNSISPDLITLKLPCKDLEPSVIPELRSELERSTAVVVGPGLGTTSKTLDAVIEIARELKEKHPRLPTLFDADGLKALANTRDLLHGMPWILTPHVGEFKLLIGRDIPRSMD
;
A
#
# COMPACT_ATOMS: atom_id res chain seq x y z
N MET A 1 -13.07 -1.37 30.87
CA MET A 1 -13.57 -1.19 29.50
C MET A 1 -14.35 -2.42 29.12
N THR A 2 -15.67 -2.31 28.94
CA THR A 2 -16.52 -3.39 28.43
C THR A 2 -16.12 -3.69 26.98
N LYS A 3 -15.70 -4.93 26.69
CA LYS A 3 -15.39 -5.38 25.32
C LYS A 3 -16.70 -5.41 24.52
N THR A 4 -16.99 -4.36 23.76
CA THR A 4 -18.11 -4.39 22.81
C THR A 4 -17.70 -5.18 21.58
N LYS A 5 -18.19 -6.42 21.47
CA LYS A 5 -18.04 -7.20 20.22
C LYS A 5 -18.89 -6.54 19.13
N ARG A 6 -18.27 -6.15 18.01
CA ARG A 6 -18.96 -5.66 16.81
C ARG A 6 -18.75 -6.67 15.70
N TRP A 7 -19.83 -7.13 15.09
CA TRP A 7 -19.80 -8.05 13.96
C TRP A 7 -20.07 -7.26 12.68
N THR A 8 -19.37 -7.58 11.60
CA THR A 8 -19.63 -7.03 10.27
C THR A 8 -20.52 -7.97 9.47
N SER A 9 -21.30 -7.42 8.56
CA SER A 9 -22.23 -8.17 7.70
C SER A 9 -22.17 -7.67 6.26
N LYS A 10 -22.83 -8.37 5.34
CA LYS A 10 -23.01 -7.91 3.95
C LYS A 10 -23.58 -6.49 3.88
N ARG A 11 -24.45 -6.10 4.83
CA ARG A 11 -25.03 -4.74 4.86
C ARG A 11 -23.97 -3.67 5.09
N ASP A 12 -22.91 -3.96 5.83
CA ASP A 12 -21.86 -2.98 6.12
C ASP A 12 -20.96 -2.77 4.90
N VAL A 13 -20.74 -3.81 4.10
CA VAL A 13 -20.06 -3.70 2.80
C VAL A 13 -20.90 -2.87 1.81
N LEU A 14 -22.21 -3.15 1.72
CA LEU A 14 -23.09 -2.41 0.80
C LEU A 14 -23.17 -0.91 1.11
N LYS A 15 -23.02 -0.51 2.37
CA LYS A 15 -23.03 0.91 2.78
C LYS A 15 -21.83 1.71 2.28
N VAL A 16 -20.72 1.04 1.93
CA VAL A 16 -19.48 1.71 1.52
C VAL A 16 -19.17 1.56 0.03
N LEU A 17 -20.03 0.86 -0.73
CA LEU A 17 -19.89 0.79 -2.18
C LEU A 17 -20.24 2.14 -2.81
N PRO A 18 -19.37 2.72 -3.65
CA PRO A 18 -19.67 3.97 -4.33
C PRO A 18 -20.77 3.77 -5.37
N GLU A 19 -21.69 4.73 -5.45
CA GLU A 19 -22.68 4.80 -6.54
C GLU A 19 -21.98 5.22 -7.83
N ARG A 20 -22.26 4.51 -8.94
CA ARG A 20 -21.71 4.83 -10.26
C ARG A 20 -22.74 5.55 -11.11
N LYS A 21 -22.58 6.86 -11.29
CA LYS A 21 -23.49 7.67 -12.09
C LYS A 21 -23.20 7.49 -13.58
N PRO A 22 -24.20 7.56 -14.47
CA PRO A 22 -24.00 7.46 -15.92
C PRO A 22 -23.00 8.49 -16.49
N GLU A 23 -22.96 9.67 -15.90
CA GLU A 23 -22.10 10.80 -16.26
C GLU A 23 -20.69 10.74 -15.65
N SER A 24 -20.33 9.67 -14.93
CA SER A 24 -19.00 9.53 -14.34
C SER A 24 -17.91 9.33 -15.40
N HIS A 25 -16.73 9.89 -15.13
CA HIS A 25 -15.56 9.85 -15.98
C HIS A 25 -14.41 9.06 -15.35
N LYS A 26 -13.44 8.69 -16.19
CA LYS A 26 -12.21 8.04 -15.74
C LYS A 26 -11.47 8.94 -14.75
N GLY A 27 -11.28 8.45 -13.53
CA GLY A 27 -10.65 9.16 -12.42
C GLY A 27 -11.62 9.43 -11.26
N ASP A 28 -12.93 9.38 -11.51
CA ASP A 28 -13.95 9.61 -10.50
C ASP A 28 -14.02 8.48 -9.46
N PHE A 29 -13.64 7.24 -9.85
CA PHE A 29 -13.60 6.08 -8.96
C PHE A 29 -12.20 5.74 -8.47
N GLY A 30 -11.31 6.73 -8.48
CA GLY A 30 -10.05 6.69 -7.77
C GLY A 30 -8.88 6.19 -8.60
N ARG A 31 -7.71 6.68 -8.17
CA ARG A 31 -6.39 6.36 -8.72
C ARG A 31 -5.54 5.77 -7.61
N LEU A 32 -5.25 4.47 -7.71
CA LEU A 32 -4.43 3.74 -6.75
C LEU A 32 -2.97 3.73 -7.20
N LEU A 33 -2.06 4.18 -6.34
CA LEU A 33 -0.63 3.92 -6.48
C LEU A 33 -0.23 2.75 -5.59
N ILE A 34 0.49 1.79 -6.16
CA ILE A 34 1.06 0.64 -5.45
C ILE A 34 2.57 0.76 -5.55
N VAL A 35 3.24 0.95 -4.41
CA VAL A 35 4.69 0.89 -4.30
C VAL A 35 5.06 -0.49 -3.78
N GLY A 36 5.55 -1.33 -4.68
CA GLY A 36 5.74 -2.75 -4.40
C GLY A 36 6.62 -3.44 -5.43
N GLY A 37 6.83 -4.73 -5.20
CA GLY A 37 7.70 -5.56 -6.01
C GLY A 37 9.18 -5.35 -5.71
N GLY A 38 9.95 -6.35 -6.14
CA GLY A 38 11.38 -6.44 -5.94
C GLY A 38 11.92 -7.58 -6.80
N SER A 39 13.19 -7.89 -6.64
CA SER A 39 13.90 -8.91 -7.44
C SER A 39 13.27 -10.31 -7.33
N HIS A 40 12.56 -10.59 -6.23
CA HIS A 40 12.01 -11.92 -5.92
C HIS A 40 10.48 -12.01 -6.04
N TYR A 41 9.75 -10.93 -5.73
CA TYR A 41 8.30 -10.97 -5.54
C TYR A 41 7.55 -10.11 -6.56
N VAL A 42 7.76 -10.44 -7.85
CA VAL A 42 7.17 -9.70 -8.99
C VAL A 42 5.64 -9.72 -8.99
N GLY A 43 5.04 -10.87 -8.67
CA GLY A 43 3.59 -11.04 -8.74
C GLY A 43 2.80 -10.32 -7.65
N ALA A 44 3.42 -10.00 -6.51
CA ALA A 44 2.74 -9.41 -5.36
C ALA A 44 2.04 -8.07 -5.70
N PRO A 45 2.73 -7.04 -6.25
CA PRO A 45 2.06 -5.79 -6.61
C PRO A 45 1.06 -5.96 -7.76
N ALA A 46 1.27 -6.91 -8.68
CA ALA A 46 0.33 -7.18 -9.77
C ALA A 46 -1.00 -7.73 -9.24
N LEU A 47 -0.96 -8.65 -8.27
CA LEU A 47 -2.17 -9.21 -7.65
C LEU A 47 -2.98 -8.12 -6.92
N VAL A 48 -2.30 -7.22 -6.20
CA VAL A 48 -2.95 -6.07 -5.55
C VAL A 48 -3.60 -5.17 -6.60
N GLY A 49 -2.90 -4.90 -7.70
CA GLY A 49 -3.42 -4.06 -8.77
C GLY A 49 -4.65 -4.64 -9.46
N LEU A 50 -4.61 -5.94 -9.81
CA LEU A 50 -5.74 -6.64 -10.40
C LEU A 50 -6.94 -6.69 -9.44
N ALA A 51 -6.70 -6.91 -8.15
CA ALA A 51 -7.76 -6.87 -7.14
C ALA A 51 -8.40 -5.48 -7.03
N ALA A 52 -7.60 -4.42 -7.09
CA ALA A 52 -8.09 -3.05 -7.08
C ALA A 52 -8.94 -2.71 -8.32
N LEU A 53 -8.50 -3.10 -9.52
CA LEU A 53 -9.29 -2.96 -10.75
C LEU A 53 -10.62 -3.71 -10.65
N ARG A 54 -10.60 -4.96 -10.18
CA ARG A 54 -11.82 -5.76 -9.97
C ARG A 54 -12.74 -5.19 -8.89
N SER A 55 -12.20 -4.42 -7.95
CA SER A 55 -12.97 -3.71 -6.92
C SER A 55 -13.52 -2.37 -7.40
N GLY A 56 -13.17 -1.95 -8.62
CA GLY A 56 -13.71 -0.75 -9.27
C GLY A 56 -12.82 0.49 -9.20
N ALA A 57 -11.52 0.36 -8.96
CA ALA A 57 -10.59 1.48 -9.17
C ALA A 57 -10.48 1.80 -10.67
N ASP A 58 -10.50 3.08 -11.05
CA ASP A 58 -10.40 3.48 -12.47
C ASP A 58 -8.98 3.39 -13.01
N LEU A 59 -8.01 3.68 -12.15
CA LEU A 59 -6.60 3.73 -12.51
C LEU A 59 -5.77 3.04 -11.43
N VAL A 60 -4.91 2.12 -11.87
CA VAL A 60 -3.98 1.42 -11.00
C VAL A 60 -2.58 1.56 -11.56
N ILE A 61 -1.71 2.16 -10.77
CA ILE A 61 -0.32 2.42 -11.11
C ILE A 61 0.56 1.63 -10.15
N VAL A 62 1.41 0.77 -10.70
CA VAL A 62 2.40 -0.01 -9.95
C VAL A 62 3.76 0.64 -10.13
N ALA A 63 4.28 1.26 -9.08
CA ALA A 63 5.67 1.70 -9.00
C ALA A 63 6.53 0.55 -8.46
N ALA A 64 7.45 0.07 -9.29
CA ALA A 64 8.32 -1.05 -8.98
C ALA A 64 9.70 -0.87 -9.64
N PRO A 65 10.75 -1.57 -9.16
CA PRO A 65 12.02 -1.63 -9.87
C PRO A 65 11.83 -1.98 -11.35
N GLU A 66 12.59 -1.33 -12.25
CA GLU A 66 12.33 -1.33 -13.69
C GLU A 66 12.07 -2.73 -14.28
N LYS A 67 12.91 -3.72 -13.96
CA LYS A 67 12.74 -5.10 -14.44
C LYS A 67 11.43 -5.72 -13.95
N THR A 68 11.09 -5.47 -12.69
CA THR A 68 9.85 -5.94 -12.07
C THR A 68 8.64 -5.24 -12.69
N ALA A 69 8.69 -3.92 -12.89
CA ALA A 69 7.65 -3.16 -13.56
C ALA A 69 7.38 -3.66 -15.00
N TRP A 70 8.43 -3.96 -15.78
CA TRP A 70 8.24 -4.56 -17.10
C TRP A 70 7.60 -5.94 -17.05
N ALA A 71 7.98 -6.78 -16.09
CA ALA A 71 7.35 -8.08 -15.91
C ALA A 71 5.86 -7.96 -15.48
N VAL A 72 5.53 -6.98 -14.64
CA VAL A 72 4.13 -6.67 -14.26
C VAL A 72 3.30 -6.27 -15.48
N ASN A 73 3.84 -5.44 -16.40
CA ASN A 73 3.16 -5.09 -17.66
C ASN A 73 2.82 -6.32 -18.51
N SER A 74 3.62 -7.39 -18.45
CA SER A 74 3.34 -8.63 -19.17
C SER A 74 2.21 -9.46 -18.55
N ILE A 75 1.86 -9.22 -17.28
CA ILE A 75 0.77 -9.92 -16.59
C ILE A 75 -0.60 -9.37 -17.01
N SER A 76 -0.72 -8.04 -17.14
CA SER A 76 -1.96 -7.41 -17.58
C SER A 76 -1.70 -6.06 -18.26
N PRO A 77 -2.34 -5.80 -19.41
CA PRO A 77 -2.26 -4.50 -20.09
C PRO A 77 -3.04 -3.39 -19.38
N ASP A 78 -3.93 -3.73 -18.43
CA ASP A 78 -4.73 -2.76 -17.68
C ASP A 78 -3.92 -2.07 -16.57
N LEU A 79 -2.82 -2.69 -16.14
CA LEU A 79 -1.92 -2.13 -15.14
C LEU A 79 -0.96 -1.14 -15.79
N ILE A 80 -0.92 0.07 -15.24
CA ILE A 80 0.09 1.06 -15.61
C ILE A 80 1.29 0.85 -14.68
N THR A 81 2.51 0.92 -15.20
CA THR A 81 3.72 0.77 -14.37
C THR A 81 4.64 1.97 -14.46
N LEU A 82 5.04 2.47 -13.29
CA LEU A 82 6.16 3.40 -13.12
C LEU A 82 7.43 2.57 -12.90
N LYS A 83 8.40 2.76 -13.79
CA LYS A 83 9.66 2.00 -13.81
C LYS A 83 10.70 2.76 -13.00
N LEU A 84 10.94 2.32 -11.78
CA LEU A 84 11.95 2.93 -10.92
C LEU A 84 13.33 2.47 -11.36
N PRO A 85 14.31 3.38 -11.56
CA PRO A 85 15.64 3.06 -12.04
C PRO A 85 16.52 2.48 -10.92
N CYS A 86 16.10 1.35 -10.35
CA CYS A 86 16.77 0.62 -9.29
C CYS A 86 16.60 -0.90 -9.45
N LYS A 87 17.37 -1.69 -8.70
CA LYS A 87 17.23 -3.15 -8.64
C LYS A 87 16.13 -3.58 -7.68
N ASP A 88 16.14 -2.99 -6.49
CA ASP A 88 15.13 -3.09 -5.44
C ASP A 88 14.86 -1.67 -4.94
N LEU A 89 13.73 -1.43 -4.28
CA LEU A 89 13.39 -0.09 -3.81
C LEU A 89 14.48 0.47 -2.88
N GLU A 90 14.90 1.72 -3.12
CA GLU A 90 15.91 2.42 -2.33
C GLU A 90 15.63 3.93 -2.26
N PRO A 91 16.21 4.67 -1.30
CA PRO A 91 15.90 6.09 -1.06
C PRO A 91 16.08 7.01 -2.28
N SER A 92 17.08 6.74 -3.13
CA SER A 92 17.41 7.61 -4.26
C SER A 92 16.30 7.71 -5.32
N VAL A 93 15.37 6.75 -5.37
CA VAL A 93 14.26 6.74 -6.34
C VAL A 93 12.95 7.27 -5.78
N ILE A 94 12.89 7.68 -4.50
CA ILE A 94 11.67 8.26 -3.92
C ILE A 94 11.20 9.54 -4.63
N PRO A 95 12.08 10.45 -5.10
CA PRO A 95 11.63 11.61 -5.86
C PRO A 95 10.80 11.28 -7.11
N GLU A 96 11.02 10.12 -7.73
CA GLU A 96 10.26 9.65 -8.91
C GLU A 96 8.79 9.35 -8.57
N LEU A 97 8.47 9.10 -7.29
CA LEU A 97 7.11 8.80 -6.84
C LEU A 97 6.24 10.05 -6.68
N ARG A 98 6.84 11.24 -6.54
CA ARG A 98 6.14 12.48 -6.13
C ARG A 98 4.95 12.83 -7.00
N SER A 99 5.15 12.85 -8.32
CA SER A 99 4.08 13.14 -9.27
C SER A 99 2.91 12.17 -9.14
N GLU A 100 3.20 10.89 -8.90
CA GLU A 100 2.14 9.89 -8.75
C GLU A 100 1.51 9.91 -7.36
N LEU A 101 2.24 10.29 -6.31
CA LEU A 101 1.67 10.55 -4.98
C LEU A 101 0.67 11.71 -5.03
N GLU A 102 1.02 12.81 -5.70
CA GLU A 102 0.15 13.99 -5.86
C GLU A 102 -1.16 13.67 -6.59
N ARG A 103 -1.11 12.77 -7.57
CA ARG A 103 -2.27 12.40 -8.39
C ARG A 103 -3.12 11.29 -7.78
N SER A 104 -2.60 10.56 -6.80
CA SER A 104 -3.29 9.40 -6.22
C SER A 104 -4.42 9.79 -5.30
N THR A 105 -5.46 8.96 -5.27
CA THR A 105 -6.52 9.03 -4.27
C THR A 105 -6.28 8.05 -3.12
N ALA A 106 -5.45 7.03 -3.32
CA ALA A 106 -4.98 6.13 -2.28
C ALA A 106 -3.63 5.51 -2.66
N VAL A 107 -2.88 5.04 -1.66
CA VAL A 107 -1.56 4.41 -1.84
C VAL A 107 -1.49 3.08 -1.10
N VAL A 108 -0.83 2.09 -1.69
CA VAL A 108 -0.42 0.84 -1.03
C VAL A 108 1.11 0.78 -1.05
N VAL A 109 1.73 0.49 0.08
CA VAL A 109 3.19 0.34 0.20
C VAL A 109 3.50 -1.00 0.84
N GLY A 110 4.38 -1.79 0.21
CA GLY A 110 4.93 -2.99 0.83
C GLY A 110 4.84 -4.32 0.08
N PRO A 111 3.79 -4.62 -0.70
CA PRO A 111 3.65 -5.93 -1.35
C PRO A 111 4.86 -6.30 -2.20
N GLY A 112 5.66 -7.26 -1.73
CA GLY A 112 6.82 -7.80 -2.46
C GLY A 112 8.07 -6.91 -2.50
N LEU A 113 8.19 -5.90 -1.62
CA LEU A 113 9.38 -5.04 -1.59
C LEU A 113 10.65 -5.78 -1.16
N GLY A 114 10.53 -6.80 -0.30
CA GLY A 114 11.65 -7.37 0.41
C GLY A 114 12.12 -6.49 1.57
N THR A 115 13.16 -6.94 2.27
CA THR A 115 13.57 -6.36 3.56
C THR A 115 15.06 -6.02 3.62
N THR A 116 15.66 -5.64 2.49
CA THR A 116 17.03 -5.11 2.51
C THR A 116 17.07 -3.81 3.30
N SER A 117 18.22 -3.45 3.89
CA SER A 117 18.35 -2.20 4.66
C SER A 117 17.89 -0.99 3.85
N LYS A 118 18.37 -0.85 2.61
CA LYS A 118 17.96 0.23 1.69
C LYS A 118 16.46 0.27 1.44
N THR A 119 15.83 -0.90 1.29
CA THR A 119 14.38 -0.97 1.06
C THR A 119 13.59 -0.54 2.29
N LEU A 120 14.03 -0.93 3.48
CA LEU A 120 13.40 -0.48 4.72
C LEU A 120 13.56 1.04 4.90
N ASP A 121 14.74 1.59 4.61
CA ASP A 121 15.00 3.04 4.64
C ASP A 121 14.11 3.79 3.63
N ALA A 122 13.94 3.24 2.43
CA ALA A 122 13.06 3.82 1.42
C ALA A 122 11.59 3.86 1.85
N VAL A 123 11.09 2.79 2.49
CA VAL A 123 9.73 2.77 3.04
C VAL A 123 9.56 3.81 4.14
N ILE A 124 10.56 3.98 5.01
CA ILE A 124 10.54 5.02 6.04
C ILE A 124 10.51 6.42 5.41
N GLU A 125 11.26 6.65 4.33
CA GLU A 125 11.25 7.91 3.60
C GLU A 125 9.90 8.18 2.91
N ILE A 126 9.30 7.17 2.27
CA ILE A 126 7.94 7.27 1.72
C ILE A 126 6.94 7.65 2.82
N ALA A 127 7.02 7.01 3.99
CA ALA A 127 6.16 7.32 5.12
C ALA A 127 6.34 8.77 5.61
N ARG A 128 7.57 9.27 5.68
CA ARG A 128 7.84 10.69 6.01
C ARG A 128 7.25 11.63 4.96
N GLU A 129 7.47 11.36 3.69
CA GLU A 129 6.93 12.19 2.60
C GLU A 129 5.39 12.22 2.61
N LEU A 130 4.75 11.06 2.80
CA LEU A 130 3.29 10.97 2.97
C LEU A 130 2.81 11.78 4.17
N LYS A 131 3.49 11.68 5.33
CA LYS A 131 3.12 12.40 6.54
C LYS A 131 3.26 13.92 6.40
N GLU A 132 4.34 14.37 5.77
CA GLU A 132 4.67 15.79 5.67
C GLU A 132 3.89 16.49 4.55
N LYS A 133 3.75 15.83 3.38
CA LYS A 133 3.20 16.47 2.17
C LYS A 133 1.80 15.99 1.81
N HIS A 134 1.42 14.77 2.22
CA HIS A 134 0.13 14.16 1.86
C HIS A 134 -0.63 13.63 3.08
N PRO A 135 -0.77 14.39 4.18
CA PRO A 135 -1.20 13.83 5.46
C PRO A 135 -2.63 13.25 5.47
N ARG A 136 -3.44 13.61 4.47
CA ARG A 136 -4.83 13.14 4.29
C ARG A 136 -4.97 12.03 3.26
N LEU A 137 -3.92 11.69 2.53
CA LEU A 137 -3.96 10.64 1.51
C LEU A 137 -4.11 9.28 2.21
N PRO A 138 -5.19 8.52 1.97
CA PRO A 138 -5.35 7.18 2.51
C PRO A 138 -4.20 6.28 2.04
N THR A 139 -3.44 5.75 2.99
CA THR A 139 -2.31 4.87 2.71
C THR A 139 -2.48 3.56 3.46
N LEU A 140 -2.33 2.45 2.74
CA LEU A 140 -2.22 1.11 3.27
C LEU A 140 -0.73 0.73 3.32
N PHE A 141 -0.22 0.35 4.49
CA PHE A 141 1.04 -0.38 4.60
C PHE A 141 0.72 -1.85 4.83
N ASP A 142 1.32 -2.70 3.99
CA ASP A 142 1.12 -4.15 4.00
C ASP A 142 2.46 -4.89 3.91
N ALA A 143 2.50 -6.15 4.34
CA ALA A 143 3.65 -7.04 4.19
C ALA A 143 5.00 -6.39 4.61
N ASP A 144 5.96 -6.29 3.70
CA ASP A 144 7.30 -5.73 3.97
C ASP A 144 7.26 -4.24 4.33
N GLY A 145 6.23 -3.51 3.93
CA GLY A 145 6.00 -2.12 4.34
C GLY A 145 5.77 -1.99 5.85
N LEU A 146 5.10 -2.97 6.46
CA LEU A 146 4.85 -3.00 7.90
C LEU A 146 6.13 -3.23 8.71
N LYS A 147 7.03 -4.07 8.18
CA LYS A 147 8.30 -4.40 8.86
C LYS A 147 9.20 -3.17 9.02
N ALA A 148 9.23 -2.28 8.03
CA ALA A 148 9.96 -1.02 8.11
C ALA A 148 9.40 -0.08 9.18
N LEU A 149 8.07 -0.01 9.30
CA LEU A 149 7.38 0.87 10.25
C LEU A 149 7.45 0.38 11.69
N ALA A 150 7.69 -0.91 11.93
CA ALA A 150 7.84 -1.47 13.28
C ALA A 150 8.92 -0.76 14.11
N ASN A 151 9.97 -0.26 13.45
CA ASN A 151 11.09 0.48 14.07
C ASN A 151 10.87 2.00 14.13
N THR A 152 9.81 2.53 13.52
CA THR A 152 9.56 3.98 13.37
C THR A 152 8.11 4.36 13.68
N ARG A 153 7.59 3.83 14.80
CA ARG A 153 6.17 3.92 15.18
C ARG A 153 5.62 5.33 15.30
N ASP A 154 6.46 6.31 15.65
CA ASP A 154 6.06 7.72 15.75
C ASP A 154 5.57 8.30 14.40
N LEU A 155 5.99 7.70 13.28
CA LEU A 155 5.46 8.08 11.97
C LEU A 155 3.96 7.76 11.85
N LEU A 156 3.48 6.70 12.50
CA LEU A 156 2.07 6.28 12.47
C LEU A 156 1.15 7.24 13.22
N HIS A 157 1.66 7.99 14.20
CA HIS A 157 0.83 8.83 15.06
C HIS A 157 0.14 9.95 14.27
N GLY A 158 -1.19 10.03 14.43
CA GLY A 158 -2.03 11.05 13.80
C GLY A 158 -2.36 10.81 12.33
N MET A 159 -1.92 9.68 11.76
CA MET A 159 -2.11 9.38 10.35
C MET A 159 -3.35 8.52 10.11
N PRO A 160 -4.14 8.77 9.05
CA PRO A 160 -5.28 7.93 8.66
C PRO A 160 -4.82 6.67 7.91
N TRP A 161 -3.66 6.11 8.26
CA TRP A 161 -3.07 4.98 7.57
C TRP A 161 -3.69 3.66 8.05
N ILE A 162 -3.87 2.75 7.10
CA ILE A 162 -4.34 1.38 7.36
C ILE A 162 -3.12 0.47 7.42
N LEU A 163 -3.07 -0.40 8.42
CA LEU A 163 -2.04 -1.43 8.56
C LEU A 163 -2.74 -2.79 8.50
N THR A 164 -2.21 -3.74 7.71
CA THR A 164 -2.78 -5.09 7.56
C THR A 164 -1.90 -6.21 8.12
N PRO A 165 -1.40 -6.11 9.37
CA PRO A 165 -0.47 -7.10 9.88
C PRO A 165 -1.14 -8.46 10.09
N HIS A 166 -0.47 -9.51 9.65
CA HIS A 166 -0.73 -10.83 10.20
C HIS A 166 -0.19 -10.92 11.65
N VAL A 167 -0.46 -12.02 12.37
CA VAL A 167 -0.10 -12.17 13.80
C VAL A 167 1.39 -11.88 14.07
N GLY A 168 2.30 -12.42 13.26
CA GLY A 168 3.74 -12.13 13.34
C GLY A 168 4.13 -10.65 13.12
N GLU A 169 3.62 -10.00 12.07
CA GLU A 169 3.85 -8.57 11.82
C GLU A 169 3.28 -7.70 12.94
N PHE A 170 2.13 -8.09 13.49
CA PHE A 170 1.53 -7.36 14.61
C PHE A 170 2.43 -7.38 15.84
N LYS A 171 3.04 -8.54 16.16
CA LYS A 171 4.05 -8.64 17.24
C LYS A 171 5.22 -7.68 17.02
N LEU A 172 5.72 -7.58 15.79
CA LEU A 172 6.80 -6.65 15.43
C LEU A 172 6.36 -5.19 15.64
N LEU A 173 5.16 -4.84 15.15
CA LEU A 173 4.60 -3.48 15.29
C LEU A 173 4.38 -3.07 16.74
N ILE A 174 3.95 -3.99 17.63
CA ILE A 174 3.74 -3.67 19.05
C ILE A 174 4.99 -3.87 19.91
N GLY A 175 6.00 -4.61 19.43
CA GLY A 175 7.27 -4.85 20.15
C GLY A 175 7.12 -5.73 21.38
N ARG A 176 6.09 -6.58 21.42
CA ARG A 176 5.84 -7.51 22.51
C ARG A 176 5.05 -8.71 22.00
N ASP A 177 5.08 -9.79 22.76
CA ASP A 177 4.25 -10.94 22.47
C ASP A 177 2.76 -10.64 22.64
N ILE A 178 1.96 -11.27 21.78
CA ILE A 178 0.51 -11.26 21.89
C ILE A 178 0.14 -12.27 22.99
N PRO A 179 -0.64 -11.87 24.01
CA PRO A 179 -1.13 -12.79 25.04
C PRO A 179 -1.83 -13.99 24.40
N ARG A 180 -1.56 -15.20 24.90
CA ARG A 180 -2.14 -16.44 24.37
C ARG A 180 -3.66 -16.53 24.52
N SER A 181 -4.29 -15.68 25.32
CA SER A 181 -5.74 -15.67 25.54
C SER A 181 -6.39 -14.43 24.90
N MET A 182 -7.12 -14.67 23.81
CA MET A 182 -8.30 -13.87 23.46
C MET A 182 -9.54 -14.75 23.61
N ASP A 183 -9.75 -15.26 24.82
CA ASP A 183 -11.07 -15.72 25.25
C ASP A 183 -11.90 -14.51 25.75
#